data_AF-S4NWC6-F1
#
_entry.id   AF-S4NWC6-F1
#
_cell.length_a   1.000
_cell.length_b   1.000
_cell.length_c   1.000
_cell.angle_alpha   90.00
_cell.angle_beta   90.00
_cell.angle_gamma   90.00
#
_symmetry.space_group_name_H-M   'P 1'
#
loop_
_entity.id
_entity.type
_entity.pdbx_description
1 polymer ?
#
loop_
_entity_poly.entity_id
_entity_poly.type
_entity_poly.pdbx_seq_one_letter_code
_entity_poly.pdbx_strand_id
1 'polypeptide(L)'
;LNVERAPFLTARLKVRVLPTIGLVKSNKTTDFIVGFTELGNRDDFSTEMLEWRIARAQVVEYSGDLTVPPTEGKKRVLQVQGKRNIRGRNDSDSDLDSD
;
A
#
# COMPACT_ATOMS: atom_id res chain seq x y z
N LEU A 1 -4.05 9.29 16.37
CA LEU A 1 -5.19 9.14 17.31
C LEU A 1 -4.70 8.35 18.51
N ASN A 2 -4.83 8.89 19.73
CA ASN A 2 -4.55 8.09 20.94
C ASN A 2 -5.87 7.42 21.36
N VAL A 3 -5.88 6.08 21.34
CA VAL A 3 -7.06 5.24 21.58
C VAL A 3 -7.58 5.40 23.00
N GLU A 4 -6.70 5.51 23.99
CA GLU A 4 -7.05 5.65 25.42
C GLU A 4 -7.67 7.01 25.72
N ARG A 5 -7.28 8.04 24.96
CA ARG A 5 -7.79 9.41 25.12
C ARG A 5 -9.02 9.73 24.27
N ALA A 6 -9.44 8.82 23.39
CA ALA A 6 -10.53 9.05 22.44
C ALA A 6 -11.61 7.95 22.44
N PRO A 7 -12.22 7.62 23.59
CA PRO A 7 -13.20 6.54 23.71
C PRO A 7 -14.43 6.72 22.80
N PHE A 8 -14.84 7.98 22.57
CA PHE A 8 -15.94 8.29 21.66
C PHE A 8 -15.64 7.82 20.23
N LEU A 9 -14.45 8.13 19.73
CA LEU A 9 -14.08 7.81 18.35
C LEU A 9 -13.79 6.32 18.17
N THR A 10 -13.16 5.68 19.15
CA THR A 10 -12.89 4.23 19.10
C THR A 10 -14.17 3.42 19.10
N ALA A 11 -15.18 3.83 19.88
CA ALA A 11 -16.51 3.22 19.88
C ALA A 11 -17.26 3.43 18.54
N ARG A 12 -17.22 4.66 17.98
CA ARG A 12 -17.90 4.99 16.72
C ARG A 12 -17.25 4.33 15.50
N LEU A 13 -15.92 4.27 15.45
CA LEU A 13 -15.17 3.58 14.40
C LEU A 13 -15.01 2.07 14.64
N LYS A 14 -15.56 1.54 15.74
CA LYS A 14 -15.50 0.12 16.13
C LYS A 14 -14.08 -0.44 16.22
N VAL A 15 -13.12 0.37 16.68
CA VAL A 15 -11.74 -0.05 16.90
C VAL A 15 -11.68 -0.98 18.11
N ARG A 16 -11.58 -2.29 17.86
CA ARG A 16 -11.49 -3.34 18.90
C ARG A 16 -10.11 -3.99 19.01
N VAL A 17 -9.35 -3.97 17.92
CA VAL A 17 -8.03 -4.58 17.80
C VAL A 17 -7.06 -3.51 17.34
N LEU A 18 -5.87 -3.47 17.95
CA LEU A 18 -4.80 -2.62 17.48
C LEU A 18 -3.73 -3.47 16.79
N PRO A 19 -3.15 -2.98 15.67
CA PRO A 19 -3.52 -1.75 14.96
C PRO A 19 -4.85 -1.88 14.18
N THR A 20 -5.48 -0.76 13.83
CA THR A 20 -6.61 -0.71 12.87
C THR A 20 -6.39 0.46 11.92
N ILE A 21 -6.48 0.21 10.61
CA ILE A 21 -6.33 1.23 9.56
C ILE A 21 -7.71 1.45 8.92
N GLY A 22 -8.28 2.65 9.12
CA GLY A 22 -9.54 3.03 8.47
C GLY A 22 -9.30 3.65 7.10
N LEU A 23 -9.98 3.14 6.08
CA LEU A 23 -9.90 3.62 4.71
C LEU A 23 -11.12 4.49 4.41
N VAL A 24 -10.87 5.73 3.97
CA VAL A 24 -11.91 6.73 3.70
C VAL A 24 -11.71 7.29 2.29
N LYS A 25 -12.77 7.26 1.49
CA LYS A 25 -12.81 7.84 0.14
C LYS A 25 -14.06 8.69 0.00
N SER A 26 -13.92 9.90 -0.54
CA SER A 26 -15.03 10.83 -0.78
C SER A 26 -15.89 11.06 0.48
N ASN A 27 -15.23 11.29 1.62
CA ASN A 27 -15.85 11.50 2.94
C ASN A 27 -16.68 10.32 3.47
N LYS A 28 -16.56 9.13 2.88
CA LYS A 28 -17.21 7.91 3.35
C LYS A 28 -16.15 6.89 3.72
N THR A 29 -16.34 6.24 4.86
CA THR A 29 -15.53 5.08 5.24
C THR A 29 -15.85 3.94 4.30
N THR A 30 -14.85 3.48 3.55
CA THR A 30 -14.99 2.40 2.58
C THR A 30 -14.65 1.05 3.19
N ASP A 31 -13.61 0.98 4.02
CA ASP A 31 -13.11 -0.28 4.56
C ASP A 31 -12.27 -0.07 5.83
N PHE A 32 -12.00 -1.15 6.56
CA PHE A 32 -11.08 -1.19 7.70
C PHE A 32 -10.15 -2.39 7.60
N ILE A 33 -8.84 -2.16 7.67
CA ILE A 33 -7.85 -3.23 7.86
C ILE A 33 -7.68 -3.40 9.37
N VAL A 34 -8.11 -4.56 9.89
CA VAL A 34 -8.12 -4.85 11.34
C VAL A 34 -6.94 -5.75 11.68
N GLY A 35 -6.04 -5.25 12.54
CA GLY A 35 -4.78 -5.90 12.85
C GLY A 35 -3.92 -6.06 11.60
N PHE A 36 -3.24 -7.21 11.50
CA PHE A 36 -2.44 -7.58 10.36
C PHE A 36 -2.91 -8.87 9.68
N THR A 37 -4.10 -9.37 10.00
CA THR A 37 -4.60 -10.66 9.50
C THR A 37 -4.57 -10.76 7.98
N GLU A 38 -4.90 -9.66 7.29
CA GLU A 38 -4.92 -9.60 5.82
C GLU A 38 -3.55 -9.31 5.20
N LEU A 39 -2.54 -9.05 6.03
CA LEU A 39 -1.15 -8.77 5.66
C LEU A 39 -0.20 -9.91 6.11
N GLY A 40 -0.75 -11.08 6.43
CA GLY A 40 0.05 -12.24 6.88
C GLY A 40 0.30 -12.29 8.40
N ASN A 41 -0.47 -11.52 9.18
CA ASN A 41 -0.43 -11.46 10.63
C ASN A 41 0.95 -11.10 11.23
N ARG A 42 1.69 -10.27 10.50
CA ARG A 42 3.01 -9.75 10.85
C ARG A 42 3.07 -8.28 10.48
N ASP A 43 3.99 -7.55 11.10
CA ASP A 43 4.17 -6.11 10.91
C ASP A 43 5.27 -5.76 9.88
N ASP A 44 6.01 -6.77 9.41
CA ASP A 44 7.09 -6.67 8.43
C ASP A 44 6.63 -6.95 6.98
N PHE A 45 5.38 -6.62 6.65
CA PHE A 45 4.85 -6.77 5.28
C PHE A 45 5.48 -5.77 4.30
N SER A 46 5.56 -6.16 3.03
CA SER A 46 6.05 -5.28 1.97
C SER A 46 5.09 -4.11 1.67
N THR A 47 5.64 -3.00 1.19
CA THR A 47 4.84 -1.86 0.70
C THR A 47 3.87 -2.28 -0.40
N GLU A 48 4.28 -3.19 -1.28
CA GLU A 48 3.45 -3.73 -2.36
C GLU A 48 2.20 -4.45 -1.80
N MET A 49 2.36 -5.21 -0.72
CA MET A 49 1.25 -5.91 -0.06
C MET A 49 0.25 -4.92 0.57
N LEU A 50 0.75 -3.88 1.23
CA LEU A 50 -0.09 -2.83 1.80
C LEU A 50 -0.83 -2.05 0.69
N GLU A 51 -0.11 -1.68 -0.37
CA GLU A 51 -0.67 -0.98 -1.53
C GLU A 51 -1.80 -1.79 -2.17
N TRP A 52 -1.55 -3.07 -2.46
CA TRP A 52 -2.56 -3.99 -2.98
C TRP A 52 -3.79 -4.07 -2.06
N ARG A 53 -3.58 -4.16 -0.74
CA ARG A 53 -4.69 -4.26 0.22
C ARG A 53 -5.55 -3.00 0.26
N ILE A 54 -4.94 -1.82 0.21
CA ILE A 54 -5.66 -0.53 0.18
C ILE A 54 -6.36 -0.33 -1.17
N ALA A 55 -5.72 -0.76 -2.26
CA ALA A 55 -6.24 -0.66 -3.61
C ALA A 55 -7.54 -1.46 -3.81
N ARG A 56 -7.70 -2.59 -3.11
CA ARG A 56 -8.96 -3.36 -3.11
C ARG A 56 -10.17 -2.54 -2.62
N ALA A 57 -9.95 -1.57 -1.73
CA ALA A 57 -10.99 -0.63 -1.29
C ALA A 57 -11.13 0.60 -2.21
N GLN A 58 -10.43 0.59 -3.35
CA GLN A 58 -10.39 1.64 -4.37
C GLN A 58 -9.94 3.01 -3.84
N VAL A 59 -9.20 3.06 -2.73
CA VAL A 59 -8.76 4.32 -2.10
C VAL A 59 -7.50 4.89 -2.75
N VAL A 60 -6.72 4.03 -3.40
CA VAL A 60 -5.54 4.40 -4.18
C VAL A 60 -5.67 3.88 -5.62
N GLU A 61 -4.97 4.53 -6.54
CA GLU A 61 -4.79 4.01 -7.90
C GLU A 61 -3.76 2.89 -7.87
N TYR A 62 -4.09 1.75 -8.49
CA TYR A 62 -3.23 0.58 -8.49
C TYR A 62 -3.16 -0.01 -9.89
N SER A 63 -1.95 -0.29 -10.34
CA SER A 63 -1.65 -0.78 -11.69
C SER A 63 -1.50 -2.30 -11.77
N GLY A 64 -1.56 -3.00 -10.63
CA GLY A 64 -1.49 -4.46 -10.56
C GLY A 64 -2.85 -5.15 -10.60
N ASP A 65 -2.82 -6.47 -10.51
CA ASP A 65 -4.03 -7.30 -10.40
C ASP A 65 -4.54 -7.29 -8.94
N LEU A 66 -5.80 -6.93 -8.75
CA LEU A 66 -6.45 -6.89 -7.43
C LEU A 66 -6.92 -8.27 -6.94
N THR A 67 -6.95 -9.26 -7.82
CA THR A 67 -7.44 -10.62 -7.50
C THR A 67 -6.35 -11.49 -6.89
N VAL A 68 -5.09 -11.22 -7.22
CA VAL A 68 -3.93 -11.98 -6.75
C VAL A 68 -3.07 -11.08 -5.85
N PRO A 69 -2.81 -11.48 -4.58
CA PRO A 69 -1.91 -10.72 -3.72
C PRO A 69 -0.47 -10.78 -4.26
N PRO A 70 0.29 -9.68 -4.13
CA PRO A 70 1.70 -9.67 -4.51
C PRO A 70 2.47 -10.67 -3.65
N THR A 71 3.26 -11.53 -4.31
CA THR A 71 4.14 -12.49 -3.63
C THR A 71 5.42 -11.77 -3.20
N GLU A 72 5.84 -11.97 -1.96
CA GLU A 72 7.09 -11.41 -1.47
C GLU A 72 8.27 -12.01 -2.25
N GLY A 73 8.91 -11.19 -3.08
CA GLY A 73 10.10 -11.60 -3.84
C GLY A 73 10.14 -11.13 -5.30
N LYS A 74 9.02 -10.73 -5.89
CA LYS A 74 9.03 -10.16 -7.25
C LYS A 74 9.05 -8.63 -7.21
N LYS A 75 10.25 -8.06 -7.02
CA LYS A 75 10.44 -6.61 -7.16
C LYS A 75 9.99 -6.18 -8.55
N ARG A 76 8.89 -5.43 -8.63
CA ARG A 76 8.57 -4.70 -9.86
C ARG A 76 9.53 -3.51 -9.95
N VAL A 77 10.29 -3.44 -11.04
CA VAL A 77 11.08 -2.24 -11.36
C VAL A 77 10.06 -1.12 -11.59
N LEU A 78 10.01 -0.13 -10.69
CA LEU A 78 9.19 1.05 -10.90
C LEU A 78 9.64 1.73 -12.19
N GLN A 79 8.87 1.57 -13.27
CA GLN A 79 8.96 2.47 -14.41
C GLN A 79 8.35 3.80 -13.97
N VAL A 80 9.16 4.63 -13.31
CA VAL A 80 8.90 6.05 -13.19
C VAL A 80 8.78 6.56 -14.62
N GLN A 81 7.56 6.89 -15.06
CA GLN A 81 7.35 7.60 -16.31
C GLN A 81 8.00 8.97 -16.15
N GLY A 82 9.28 9.04 -16.53
CA GLY A 82 10.08 10.24 -16.51
C GLY A 82 9.36 11.29 -17.35
N LYS A 83 8.91 12.37 -16.69
CA LYS A 83 8.60 13.61 -17.39
C LYS A 83 9.87 13.99 -18.13
N ARG A 84 9.86 13.86 -19.46
CA ARG A 84 11.00 14.17 -20.32
C ARG A 84 11.19 15.68 -20.32
N ASN A 85 12.11 16.16 -19.49
CA ASN A 85 12.60 17.52 -19.56
C ASN A 85 13.64 17.56 -20.69
N ILE A 86 13.35 18.31 -21.74
CA ILE A 86 14.24 18.54 -22.88
C ILE A 86 15.46 19.33 -22.38
N ARG A 87 16.53 18.65 -21.98
CA ARG A 87 17.93 19.13 -21.98
C ARG A 87 18.83 18.11 -21.27
N GLY A 88 19.80 17.55 -21.99
CA GLY A 88 20.99 16.94 -21.39
C GLY A 88 21.13 15.44 -21.61
N ARG A 89 21.97 15.11 -22.59
CA ARG A 89 22.63 13.82 -22.82
C ARG A 89 23.37 13.34 -21.56
N ASN A 90 23.22 12.06 -21.20
CA ASN A 90 24.33 11.27 -20.66
C ASN A 90 24.10 9.78 -20.94
N ASP A 91 25.09 9.17 -21.59
CA ASP A 91 25.19 7.76 -21.94
C ASP A 91 25.41 6.92 -20.66
N SER A 92 24.70 5.81 -20.51
CA SER A 92 25.01 4.77 -19.51
C SER A 92 24.45 3.43 -19.99
N ASP A 93 25.20 2.79 -20.89
CA ASP A 93 25.10 1.36 -21.13
C ASP A 93 25.46 0.62 -19.84
N SER A 94 24.56 -0.24 -19.38
CA SER A 94 24.91 -1.27 -18.40
C SER A 94 24.27 -2.56 -18.86
N ASP A 95 25.05 -3.32 -19.62
CA ASP A 95 24.81 -4.71 -19.94
C ASP A 95 24.87 -5.52 -18.64
N LEU A 96 23.75 -6.15 -18.27
CA LEU A 96 23.71 -7.16 -17.22
C LEU A 96 23.62 -8.53 -17.90
N ASP A 97 24.78 -9.08 -18.25
CA ASP A 97 24.96 -10.52 -18.44
C ASP A 97 24.78 -11.21 -17.07
N SER A 98 23.93 -12.23 -17.03
CA SER A 98 23.71 -13.07 -15.85
C SER A 98 24.09 -14.50 -16.19
N ASP A 99 25.23 -14.94 -15.65
CA ASP A 99 25.52 -16.32 -15.22
C ASP A 99 26.15 -16.25 -13.82
#